data_AF-A0A9D4F7L5-F1
#
_entry.id   AF-A0A9D4F7L5-F1
#
_cell.length_a   1.000
_cell.length_b   1.000
_cell.length_c   1.000
_cell.angle_alpha   90.00
_cell.angle_beta   90.00
_cell.angle_gamma   90.00
#
_symmetry.space_group_name_H-M   'P 1'
#
loop_
_entity.id
_entity.type
_entity.pdbx_description
1 polymer ?
#
loop_
_entity_poly.entity_id
_entity_poly.type
_entity_poly.pdbx_seq_one_letter_code
_entity_poly.pdbx_strand_id
1 'polypeptide(L)'
;MDDGRVGACHRLENKRRKFLIVINDLVKSKYEVYADFLDKAEAEADYSFEKSKMFVRRALVRQKVLQKCMKMRRHHPDTKTIFGRYGGKPIEAFSRDIEGFIAHNHPKLRRKRHHQRLLNESLEKGAILKPTVVENRVAGWMERSYTKYKLMKQKRERTNLEAIEEKLEKASKKTNQRTLRLPVLTNPFYSGARTVLESEEDSKPEVDLKPEVGAKDIQTEPDVLNLSDNMENMNLETKQKRGNVLDQKRTLVLPPINPTKVMVSTKN
;
A
#
# COMPACT_ATOMS: atom_id res chain seq x y z
N MET A 1 -40.75 -27.99 36.88
CA MET A 1 -41.04 -26.55 37.05
C MET A 1 -41.29 -26.36 38.53
N ASP A 2 -40.40 -25.67 39.23
CA ASP A 2 -40.54 -25.50 40.68
C ASP A 2 -41.69 -24.54 40.98
N ASP A 3 -42.86 -25.12 41.23
CA ASP A 3 -44.06 -24.38 41.62
C ASP A 3 -44.25 -24.48 43.14
N GLY A 4 -44.29 -23.31 43.79
CA GLY A 4 -44.32 -23.15 45.25
C GLY A 4 -43.59 -21.89 45.72
N ARG A 5 -43.57 -21.64 47.04
CA ARG A 5 -42.91 -20.47 47.65
C ARG A 5 -41.43 -20.32 47.25
N VAL A 6 -40.70 -21.44 47.18
CA VAL A 6 -39.28 -21.46 46.81
C VAL A 6 -39.09 -21.04 45.35
N GLY A 7 -39.93 -21.54 44.44
CA GLY A 7 -39.94 -21.12 43.03
C GLY A 7 -40.31 -19.65 42.83
N ALA A 8 -41.18 -19.10 43.67
CA ALA A 8 -41.48 -17.67 43.68
C ALA A 8 -40.28 -16.83 44.13
N CYS A 9 -39.58 -17.24 45.19
CA CYS A 9 -38.33 -16.59 45.63
C CYS A 9 -37.26 -16.63 44.54
N HIS A 10 -37.08 -17.77 43.86
CA HIS A 10 -36.07 -17.92 42.82
C HIS A 10 -36.39 -17.10 41.56
N ARG A 11 -37.68 -16.96 41.21
CA ARG A 11 -38.13 -16.02 40.16
C ARG A 11 -37.82 -14.57 40.52
N LEU A 12 -37.99 -14.18 41.78
CA LEU A 12 -37.76 -12.82 42.27
C LEU A 12 -36.25 -12.51 42.34
N GLU A 13 -35.44 -13.47 42.77
CA GLU A 13 -33.99 -13.43 42.73
C GLU A 13 -33.46 -13.27 41.30
N ASN A 14 -33.97 -14.08 40.35
CA ASN A 14 -33.58 -13.97 38.95
C ASN A 14 -33.97 -12.61 38.33
N LYS A 15 -35.13 -12.06 38.68
CA LYS A 15 -35.52 -10.69 38.28
C LYS A 15 -34.56 -9.64 38.85
N ARG A 16 -34.20 -9.76 40.13
CA ARG A 16 -33.25 -8.85 40.79
C ARG A 16 -31.85 -8.94 40.18
N ARG A 17 -31.37 -10.14 39.87
CA ARG A 17 -30.09 -10.37 39.19
C ARG A 17 -30.06 -9.72 37.81
N LYS A 18 -31.10 -9.92 37.00
CA LYS A 18 -31.22 -9.28 35.68
C LYS A 18 -31.23 -7.76 35.77
N PHE A 19 -31.96 -7.21 36.72
CA PHE A 19 -32.01 -5.76 36.96
C PHE A 19 -30.64 -5.19 37.34
N LEU A 20 -29.89 -5.87 38.21
CA LEU A 20 -28.54 -5.45 38.59
C LEU A 20 -27.55 -5.49 37.42
N ILE A 21 -27.65 -6.49 36.54
CA ILE A 21 -26.84 -6.55 35.30
C ILE A 21 -27.11 -5.32 34.44
N VAL A 22 -28.39 -5.01 34.18
CA VAL A 22 -28.78 -3.84 33.37
C VAL A 22 -28.28 -2.53 33.99
N ILE A 23 -28.39 -2.37 35.31
CA ILE A 23 -27.87 -1.17 35.99
C ILE A 23 -26.35 -1.08 35.84
N ASN A 24 -25.62 -2.17 36.06
CA ASN A 24 -24.17 -2.18 35.91
C ASN A 24 -23.75 -1.85 34.47
N ASP A 25 -24.45 -2.35 33.46
CA ASP A 25 -24.18 -2.04 32.06
C ASP A 25 -24.47 -0.56 31.73
N LEU A 26 -25.55 0.00 32.27
CA LEU A 26 -25.87 1.44 32.15
C LEU A 26 -24.84 2.32 32.85
N VAL A 27 -24.34 1.91 34.00
CA VAL A 27 -23.30 2.63 34.73
C VAL A 27 -21.97 2.53 33.98
N LYS A 28 -21.60 1.34 33.51
CA LYS A 28 -20.38 1.11 32.73
C LYS A 28 -20.36 1.93 31.45
N SER A 29 -21.44 1.91 30.67
CA SER A 29 -21.54 2.70 29.44
C SER A 29 -21.42 4.21 29.70
N LYS A 30 -22.00 4.73 30.80
CA LYS A 30 -21.79 6.13 31.18
C LYS A 30 -20.33 6.42 31.49
N TYR A 31 -19.66 5.58 32.27
CA TYR A 31 -18.25 5.76 32.59
C TYR A 31 -17.35 5.65 31.36
N GLU A 32 -17.65 4.76 30.42
CA GLU A 32 -16.94 4.65 29.13
C GLU A 32 -17.06 5.95 28.32
N VAL A 33 -18.27 6.52 28.23
CA VAL A 33 -18.47 7.81 27.57
C VAL A 33 -17.66 8.92 28.24
N TYR A 34 -17.62 8.98 29.58
CA TYR A 34 -16.80 9.96 30.30
C TYR A 34 -15.29 9.74 30.07
N ALA A 35 -14.83 8.50 30.02
CA ALA A 35 -13.44 8.18 29.71
C ALA A 35 -13.06 8.67 28.30
N ASP A 36 -13.90 8.42 27.30
CA ASP A 36 -13.68 8.91 25.93
C ASP A 36 -13.60 10.44 25.85
N PHE A 37 -14.36 11.16 26.69
CA PHE A 37 -14.27 12.62 26.77
C PHE A 37 -12.97 13.10 27.40
N LEU A 38 -12.47 12.42 28.44
CA LEU A 38 -11.18 12.73 29.06
C LEU A 38 -10.03 12.48 28.09
N ASP A 39 -10.04 11.34 27.40
CA ASP A 39 -9.03 10.99 26.40
C ASP A 39 -8.98 12.01 25.26
N LYS A 40 -10.15 12.48 24.80
CA LYS A 40 -10.24 13.55 23.79
C LYS A 40 -9.68 14.87 24.32
N ALA A 41 -10.00 15.24 25.56
CA ALA A 41 -9.53 16.47 26.17
C ALA A 41 -8.00 16.46 26.38
N GLU A 42 -7.44 15.31 26.78
CA GLU A 42 -5.99 15.11 26.91
C GLU A 42 -5.30 15.22 25.55
N ALA A 43 -5.82 14.54 24.52
CA ALA A 43 -5.29 14.62 23.16
C ALA A 43 -5.33 16.06 22.60
N GLU A 44 -6.39 16.82 22.88
CA GLU A 44 -6.50 18.22 22.50
C GLU A 44 -5.50 19.11 23.24
N ALA A 45 -5.32 18.89 24.55
CA ALA A 45 -4.34 19.59 25.36
C ALA A 45 -2.92 19.36 24.84
N ASP A 46 -2.55 18.11 24.56
CA ASP A 46 -1.25 17.75 23.99
C ASP A 46 -1.01 18.38 22.62
N TYR A 47 -2.02 18.35 21.75
CA TYR A 47 -1.93 18.99 20.45
C TYR A 47 -1.73 20.51 20.58
N SER A 48 -2.47 21.16 21.48
CA SER A 48 -2.33 22.60 21.75
C SER A 48 -0.92 22.94 22.25
N PHE A 49 -0.37 22.09 23.11
CA PHE A 49 0.96 22.26 23.68
C PHE A 49 2.05 22.07 22.62
N GLU A 50 1.98 21.03 21.79
CA GLU A 50 2.92 20.86 20.67
C GLU A 50 2.82 22.01 19.66
N LYS A 51 1.62 22.50 19.34
CA LYS A 51 1.43 23.68 18.49
C LYS A 51 2.13 24.92 19.06
N SER A 52 2.05 25.14 20.37
CA SER A 52 2.74 26.25 21.03
C SER A 52 4.28 26.10 20.94
N LYS A 53 4.81 24.89 21.12
CA LYS A 53 6.25 24.59 20.98
C LYS A 53 6.74 24.76 19.55
N MET A 54 5.92 24.50 18.54
CA MET A 54 6.31 24.62 17.13
C MET A 54 6.79 26.02 16.77
N PHE A 55 6.19 27.06 17.35
CA PHE A 55 6.62 28.45 17.12
C PHE A 55 8.07 28.66 17.59
N VAL A 56 8.36 28.24 18.83
CA VAL A 56 9.71 28.34 19.42
C VAL A 56 10.71 27.50 18.63
N ARG A 57 10.36 26.25 18.28
CA ARG A 57 11.21 25.37 17.47
C ARG A 57 11.51 25.99 16.10
N ARG A 58 10.53 26.58 15.42
CA ARG A 58 10.73 27.29 14.14
C ARG A 58 11.67 28.49 14.30
N ALA A 59 11.49 29.30 15.34
CA ALA A 59 12.37 30.44 15.63
C ALA A 59 13.82 30.00 15.86
N LEU A 60 14.03 28.95 16.68
CA LEU A 60 15.37 28.40 16.94
C LEU A 60 16.04 27.85 15.67
N VAL A 61 15.29 27.15 14.81
CA VAL A 61 15.81 26.66 13.53
C VAL A 61 16.20 27.83 12.64
N ARG A 62 15.33 28.85 12.49
CA ARG A 62 15.65 30.05 11.70
C ARG A 62 16.88 30.77 12.23
N GLN A 63 17.03 30.89 13.55
CA GLN A 63 18.21 31.50 14.17
C GLN A 63 19.50 30.71 13.87
N LYS A 64 19.47 29.37 14.01
CA LYS A 64 20.62 28.51 13.69
C LYS A 64 21.01 28.60 12.22
N VAL A 65 20.03 28.60 11.33
CA VAL A 65 20.26 28.73 9.88
C VAL A 65 20.80 30.11 9.54
N LEU A 66 20.24 31.18 10.11
CA LEU A 66 20.73 32.55 9.94
C LEU A 66 22.21 32.67 10.35
N GLN A 67 22.57 32.14 11.53
CA GLN A 67 23.96 32.11 11.97
C GLN A 67 24.88 31.38 10.99
N LYS A 68 24.42 30.28 10.40
CA LYS A 68 25.17 29.55 9.37
C LYS A 68 25.34 30.39 8.10
N CYS A 69 24.27 31.00 7.61
CA CYS A 69 24.30 31.87 6.43
C CYS A 69 25.24 33.08 6.63
N MET A 70 25.19 33.71 7.81
CA MET A 70 26.09 34.81 8.18
C MET A 70 27.55 34.36 8.21
N LYS A 71 27.85 33.20 8.82
CA LYS A 71 29.21 32.64 8.87
C LYS A 71 29.77 32.36 7.47
N MET A 72 28.98 31.76 6.58
CA MET A 72 29.39 31.49 5.19
C MET A 72 29.76 32.77 4.42
N ARG A 73 29.08 33.89 4.69
CA ARG A 73 29.32 35.18 4.00
C ARG A 73 30.32 36.10 4.70
N ARG A 74 30.70 35.83 5.96
CA ARG A 74 31.65 36.66 6.72
C ARG A 74 33.08 36.60 6.16
N HIS A 75 33.41 35.56 5.41
CA HIS A 75 34.75 35.31 4.87
C HIS A 75 34.94 35.73 3.40
N HIS A 76 34.06 36.58 2.83
CA HIS A 76 34.28 37.06 1.47
C HIS A 76 35.39 38.13 1.46
N PRO A 77 36.55 37.87 0.82
CA PRO A 77 37.71 38.77 0.88
C PRO A 77 37.48 40.14 0.21
N ASP A 78 36.49 40.24 -0.68
CA ASP A 78 36.32 41.41 -1.55
C ASP A 78 35.35 42.48 -1.02
N THR A 79 34.71 42.27 0.13
CA THR A 79 33.71 43.21 0.67
C THR A 79 34.25 44.01 1.85
N LYS A 80 34.21 45.35 1.75
CA LYS A 80 34.48 46.24 2.88
C LYS A 80 33.62 45.85 4.08
N THR A 81 34.24 45.66 5.23
CA THR A 81 33.56 45.29 6.48
C THR A 81 32.77 46.46 7.02
N ILE A 82 31.48 46.52 6.68
CA ILE A 82 30.53 47.49 7.24
C ILE A 82 29.82 46.82 8.41
N PHE A 83 29.84 47.46 9.59
CA PHE A 83 29.14 46.96 10.78
C PHE A 83 27.65 46.74 10.48
N GLY A 84 27.10 45.63 10.96
CA GLY A 84 25.70 45.23 10.71
C GLY A 84 25.43 44.65 9.32
N ARG A 85 26.44 44.56 8.44
CA ARG A 85 26.33 43.89 7.14
C ARG A 85 27.24 42.66 7.08
N TYR A 86 26.70 41.55 6.57
CA TYR A 86 27.41 40.28 6.45
C TYR A 86 27.62 39.99 4.95
N GLY A 87 28.85 40.18 4.47
CA GLY A 87 29.19 40.07 3.04
C GLY A 87 28.41 41.07 2.17
N GLY A 88 28.32 42.33 2.64
CA GLY A 88 27.61 43.43 1.95
C GLY A 88 26.09 43.46 2.13
N LYS A 89 25.47 42.39 2.65
CA LYS A 89 24.00 42.28 2.82
C LYS A 89 23.55 42.52 4.26
N PRO A 90 22.41 43.21 4.48
CA PRO A 90 21.77 43.32 5.79
C PRO A 90 21.12 42.00 6.22
N ILE A 91 20.76 41.88 7.50
CA ILE A 91 20.17 40.67 8.10
C ILE A 91 18.85 40.28 7.42
N GLU A 92 18.02 41.27 7.07
CA GLU A 92 16.71 41.08 6.43
C GLU A 92 16.82 40.38 5.07
N ALA A 93 17.94 40.56 4.36
CA ALA A 93 18.18 39.96 3.06
C ALA A 93 18.45 38.44 3.11
N PHE A 94 18.63 37.86 4.30
CA PHE A 94 18.88 36.42 4.47
C PHE A 94 17.61 35.57 4.52
N SER A 95 16.42 36.17 4.54
CA SER A 95 15.13 35.46 4.59
C SER A 95 15.02 34.36 3.52
N ARG A 96 15.34 34.69 2.27
CA ARG A 96 15.31 33.75 1.13
C ARG A 96 16.34 32.63 1.26
N ASP A 97 17.54 32.94 1.74
CA ASP A 97 18.60 31.94 1.98
C ASP A 97 18.20 30.97 3.10
N ILE A 98 17.57 31.49 4.16
CA ILE A 98 17.06 30.70 5.28
C ILE A 98 15.98 29.73 4.80
N GLU A 99 15.00 30.22 4.04
CA GLU A 99 13.92 29.40 3.50
C GLU A 99 14.44 28.33 2.53
N GLY A 100 15.38 28.69 1.65
CA GLY A 100 16.05 27.74 0.77
C GLY A 100 16.79 26.64 1.54
N PHE A 101 17.51 27.00 2.61
CA PHE A 101 18.22 26.03 3.43
C PHE A 101 17.27 25.10 4.21
N ILE A 102 16.16 25.64 4.72
CA ILE A 102 15.13 24.85 5.39
C ILE A 102 14.45 23.90 4.38
N ALA A 103 14.08 24.39 3.21
CA ALA A 103 13.47 23.59 2.15
C ALA A 103 14.40 22.46 1.70
N HIS A 104 15.69 22.75 1.50
CA HIS A 104 16.68 21.74 1.13
C HIS A 104 16.85 20.64 2.19
N ASN A 105 16.71 20.98 3.47
CA ASN A 105 16.79 20.04 4.60
C ASN A 105 15.43 19.44 5.00
N HIS A 106 14.41 19.59 4.16
CA HIS A 106 13.10 19.00 4.42
C HIS A 106 13.20 17.48 4.63
N PRO A 107 12.51 16.89 5.64
CA PRO A 107 12.64 15.47 5.97
C PRO A 107 12.38 14.53 4.79
N LYS A 108 11.38 14.83 3.95
CA LYS A 108 11.09 14.03 2.74
C LYS A 108 12.28 14.01 1.78
N LEU A 109 12.89 15.17 1.53
CA LEU A 109 14.07 15.26 0.64
C LEU A 109 15.30 14.62 1.27
N ARG A 110 15.48 14.73 2.60
CA ARG A 110 16.57 14.05 3.32
C ARG A 110 16.46 12.53 3.21
N ARG A 111 15.26 11.98 3.40
CA ARG A 111 14.98 10.54 3.21
C ARG A 111 15.23 10.10 1.77
N LYS A 112 14.71 10.85 0.79
CA LYS A 112 14.94 10.56 -0.64
C LYS A 112 16.43 10.50 -0.98
N ARG A 113 17.21 11.49 -0.54
CA ARG A 113 18.67 11.52 -0.75
C ARG A 113 19.38 10.34 -0.09
N HIS A 114 18.97 9.98 1.13
CA HIS A 114 19.53 8.82 1.82
C HIS A 114 19.25 7.51 1.07
N HIS A 115 18.01 7.29 0.63
CA HIS A 115 17.66 6.13 -0.18
C HIS A 115 18.42 6.09 -1.51
N GLN A 116 18.54 7.22 -2.21
CA GLN A 116 19.32 7.29 -3.45
C GLN A 116 20.78 6.93 -3.23
N ARG A 117 21.39 7.42 -2.13
CA ARG A 117 22.76 7.04 -1.76
C ARG A 117 22.88 5.55 -1.50
N LEU A 118 21.98 4.97 -0.70
CA LEU A 118 21.97 3.53 -0.43
C LEU A 118 21.81 2.69 -1.70
N LEU A 119 20.94 3.11 -2.62
CA LEU A 119 20.76 2.43 -3.90
C LEU A 119 22.04 2.49 -4.73
N ASN A 120 22.67 3.67 -4.85
CA ASN A 120 23.91 3.83 -5.60
C ASN A 120 25.04 3.01 -4.99
N GLU A 121 25.22 3.04 -3.66
CA GLU A 121 26.22 2.22 -2.96
C GLU A 121 25.97 0.72 -3.17
N SER A 122 24.70 0.29 -3.19
CA SER A 122 24.35 -1.11 -3.42
C SER A 122 24.60 -1.55 -4.85
N LEU A 123 24.41 -0.66 -5.83
CA LEU A 123 24.75 -0.88 -7.23
C LEU A 123 26.27 -0.94 -7.44
N GLU A 124 27.03 -0.07 -6.77
CA GLU A 124 28.50 -0.04 -6.83
C GLU A 124 29.12 -1.28 -6.18
N LYS A 125 28.62 -1.69 -5.00
CA LYS A 125 29.06 -2.91 -4.31
C LYS A 125 28.59 -4.21 -4.98
N GLY A 126 27.73 -4.11 -5.99
CA GLY A 126 27.16 -5.28 -6.67
C GLY A 126 26.14 -6.07 -5.86
N ALA A 127 25.65 -5.52 -4.73
CA ALA A 127 24.59 -6.12 -3.94
C ALA A 127 23.23 -6.06 -4.67
N ILE A 128 23.01 -5.00 -5.45
CA ILE A 128 21.90 -4.88 -6.40
C ILE A 128 22.50 -4.89 -7.80
N LEU A 129 21.97 -5.73 -8.68
CA LEU A 129 22.37 -5.75 -10.08
C LEU A 129 21.61 -4.67 -10.86
N LYS A 130 22.30 -4.03 -11.80
CA LYS A 130 21.63 -3.12 -12.75
C LYS A 130 20.60 -3.90 -13.57
N PRO A 131 19.46 -3.30 -13.93
CA PRO A 131 18.39 -3.97 -14.70
C PRO A 131 18.92 -4.68 -15.96
N THR A 132 19.80 -4.03 -16.70
CA THR A 132 20.44 -4.61 -17.90
C THR A 132 21.25 -5.88 -17.61
N VAL A 133 21.91 -5.95 -16.45
CA VAL A 133 22.69 -7.12 -16.03
C VAL A 133 21.75 -8.24 -15.58
N VAL A 134 20.62 -7.91 -14.96
CA VAL A 134 19.60 -8.88 -14.57
C VAL A 134 18.97 -9.50 -15.82
N GLU A 135 18.54 -8.68 -16.78
CA GLU A 135 17.96 -9.12 -18.05
C GLU A 135 18.88 -10.08 -18.79
N ASN A 136 20.16 -9.74 -18.91
CA ASN A 136 21.15 -10.61 -19.55
C ASN A 136 21.35 -11.94 -18.80
N ARG A 137 21.35 -11.93 -17.45
CA ARG A 137 21.46 -13.15 -16.65
C ARG A 137 20.22 -14.04 -16.78
N VAL A 138 19.04 -13.43 -16.79
CA VAL A 138 17.75 -14.14 -16.92
C VAL A 138 17.63 -14.72 -18.34
N ALA A 139 17.92 -13.94 -19.37
CA ALA A 139 17.93 -14.41 -20.76
C ALA A 139 18.90 -15.58 -20.94
N GLY A 140 20.14 -15.45 -20.46
CA GLY A 140 21.11 -16.54 -20.52
C GLY A 140 20.73 -17.77 -19.69
N TRP A 141 19.94 -17.62 -18.62
CA TRP A 141 19.39 -18.76 -17.87
C TRP A 141 18.24 -19.44 -18.62
N MET A 142 17.36 -18.66 -19.23
CA MET A 142 16.26 -19.16 -20.06
C MET A 142 16.78 -19.96 -21.27
N GLU A 143 17.78 -19.43 -21.98
CA GLU A 143 18.42 -20.12 -23.11
C GLU A 143 19.09 -21.44 -22.68
N ARG A 144 19.83 -21.44 -21.57
CA ARG A 144 20.45 -22.66 -21.02
C ARG A 144 19.41 -23.71 -20.62
N SER A 145 18.29 -23.27 -20.05
CA SER A 145 17.21 -24.16 -19.64
C SER A 145 16.48 -24.75 -20.85
N TYR A 146 16.20 -23.93 -21.86
CA TYR A 146 15.54 -24.34 -23.09
C TYR A 146 16.42 -25.31 -23.92
N THR A 147 17.72 -25.01 -24.06
CA THR A 147 18.68 -25.90 -24.75
C THR A 147 18.82 -27.24 -24.03
N LYS A 148 18.91 -27.26 -22.70
CA LYS A 148 18.94 -28.49 -21.90
C LYS A 148 17.66 -29.32 -22.09
N TYR A 149 16.50 -28.68 -22.11
CA TYR A 149 15.22 -29.35 -22.36
C TYR A 149 15.14 -29.92 -23.78
N LYS A 150 15.53 -29.14 -24.80
CA LYS A 150 15.57 -29.59 -26.20
C LYS A 150 16.49 -30.81 -26.38
N LEU A 151 17.65 -30.79 -25.75
CA LEU A 151 18.62 -31.89 -25.81
C LEU A 151 18.12 -33.16 -25.10
N MET A 152 17.40 -33.00 -23.98
CA MET A 152 16.70 -34.11 -23.30
C MET A 152 15.58 -34.70 -24.16
N LYS A 153 14.78 -33.86 -24.83
CA LYS A 153 13.71 -34.31 -25.73
C LYS A 153 14.28 -35.12 -26.91
N GLN A 154 15.33 -34.62 -27.56
CA GLN A 154 16.01 -35.35 -28.64
C GLN A 154 16.60 -36.69 -28.18
N LYS A 155 17.18 -36.76 -26.97
CA LYS A 155 17.66 -38.03 -26.40
C LYS A 155 16.53 -39.03 -26.19
N ARG A 156 15.38 -38.59 -25.65
CA ARG A 156 14.20 -39.45 -25.47
C ARG A 156 13.64 -39.96 -26.80
N GLU A 157 13.58 -39.10 -27.81
CA GLU A 157 13.14 -39.47 -29.15
C GLU A 157 14.07 -40.53 -29.76
N ARG A 158 15.39 -40.37 -29.61
CA ARG A 158 16.38 -41.38 -30.05
C ARG A 158 16.22 -42.70 -29.32
N THR A 159 16.13 -42.70 -27.98
CA THR A 159 15.96 -43.94 -27.21
C THR A 159 14.64 -44.64 -27.52
N ASN A 160 13.58 -43.88 -27.84
CA ASN A 160 12.30 -44.45 -28.24
C ASN A 160 12.38 -45.08 -29.63
N LEU A 161 13.07 -44.45 -30.58
CA LEU A 161 13.30 -45.01 -31.92
C LEU A 161 14.15 -46.28 -31.86
N GLU A 162 15.26 -46.25 -31.10
CA GLU A 162 16.11 -47.43 -30.87
C GLU A 162 15.33 -48.58 -30.22
N ALA A 163 14.45 -48.29 -29.26
CA ALA A 163 13.59 -49.30 -28.63
C ALA A 163 12.51 -49.85 -29.58
N ILE A 164 12.04 -49.05 -30.53
CA ILE A 164 11.10 -49.49 -31.58
C ILE A 164 11.84 -50.39 -32.58
N GLU A 165 13.04 -50.01 -33.00
CA GLU A 165 13.89 -50.81 -33.90
C GLU A 165 14.26 -52.17 -33.28
N GLU A 166 14.64 -52.20 -32.00
CA GLU A 166 14.96 -53.44 -31.29
C GLU A 166 13.73 -54.37 -31.17
N LYS A 167 12.54 -53.81 -30.98
CA LYS A 167 11.28 -54.57 -30.98
C LYS A 167 10.94 -55.11 -32.37
N LEU A 168 11.16 -54.31 -33.42
CA LEU A 168 10.99 -54.72 -34.82
C LEU A 168 11.95 -55.85 -35.19
N GLU A 169 13.22 -55.76 -34.80
CA GLU A 169 14.18 -56.85 -35.00
C GLU A 169 13.77 -58.13 -34.28
N LYS A 170 13.37 -58.05 -33.01
CA LYS A 170 12.90 -59.22 -32.23
C LYS A 170 11.62 -59.82 -32.82
N ALA A 171 10.72 -59.00 -33.36
CA ALA A 171 9.52 -59.45 -34.07
C ALA A 171 9.90 -60.17 -35.38
N SER A 172 10.80 -59.61 -36.18
CA SER A 172 11.26 -60.26 -37.42
C SER A 172 11.92 -61.63 -37.17
N LYS A 173 12.77 -61.71 -36.12
CA LYS A 173 13.43 -62.95 -35.70
C LYS A 173 12.43 -64.01 -35.20
N LYS A 174 11.33 -63.61 -34.53
CA LYS A 174 10.22 -64.51 -34.17
C LYS A 174 9.37 -64.96 -35.34
N THR A 175 9.20 -64.11 -36.36
CA THR A 175 8.35 -64.40 -37.53
C THR A 175 9.04 -65.42 -38.45
N ASN A 176 10.37 -65.37 -38.56
CA ASN A 176 11.16 -66.35 -39.31
C ASN A 176 11.23 -67.74 -38.66
N GLN A 177 10.85 -67.90 -37.38
CA GLN A 177 10.77 -69.20 -36.70
C GLN A 177 9.33 -69.76 -36.63
N ARG A 178 8.32 -69.03 -37.12
CA ARG A 178 6.92 -69.48 -37.16
C ARG A 178 6.27 -69.14 -38.50
N THR A 179 6.76 -69.75 -39.58
CA THR A 179 5.92 -69.93 -40.78
C THR A 179 4.88 -71.01 -40.50
N LEU A 180 3.76 -70.63 -39.87
CA LEU A 180 2.54 -71.43 -39.87
C LEU A 180 1.98 -71.44 -41.29
N ARG A 181 2.20 -72.53 -42.03
CA ARG A 181 1.50 -72.77 -43.29
C ARG A 181 0.04 -73.05 -42.98
N LEU A 182 -0.80 -72.03 -43.07
CA LEU A 182 -2.25 -72.22 -43.05
C LEU A 182 -2.72 -72.68 -44.44
N PRO A 183 -3.52 -73.76 -44.53
CA PRO A 183 -4.08 -74.23 -45.78
C PRO A 183 -5.16 -73.26 -46.27
N VAL A 184 -5.07 -72.89 -47.54
CA VAL A 184 -6.01 -72.00 -48.24
C VAL A 184 -7.35 -72.72 -48.35
N LEU A 185 -8.31 -72.35 -47.50
CA LEU A 185 -9.72 -72.62 -47.69
C LEU A 185 -10.25 -71.61 -48.73
N THR A 186 -10.28 -72.05 -49.99
CA THR A 186 -11.01 -71.38 -51.06
C THR A 186 -12.50 -71.64 -50.87
N ASN A 187 -13.30 -70.60 -50.62
CA ASN A 187 -14.72 -70.65 -50.95
C ASN A 187 -15.26 -69.25 -51.30
N PRO A 188 -16.29 -69.18 -52.16
CA PRO A 188 -16.32 -68.26 -53.29
C PRO A 188 -17.66 -67.52 -53.31
N PHE A 189 -17.84 -66.45 -52.53
CA PHE A 189 -19.14 -65.74 -52.50
C PHE A 189 -19.06 -64.24 -52.18
N TYR A 190 -17.90 -63.60 -52.35
CA TYR A 190 -17.77 -62.14 -52.24
C TYR A 190 -16.87 -61.58 -53.35
N SER A 191 -17.38 -61.54 -54.58
CA SER A 191 -16.89 -60.61 -55.60
C SER A 191 -18.02 -59.64 -55.95
N GLY A 192 -18.16 -58.59 -55.14
CA GLY A 192 -18.95 -57.40 -55.45
C GLY A 192 -20.16 -57.13 -54.53
N ALA A 193 -19.97 -56.26 -53.53
CA ALA A 193 -20.98 -55.29 -53.06
C ALA A 193 -20.46 -54.41 -51.89
N ARG A 194 -20.36 -53.09 -52.17
CA ARG A 194 -20.13 -51.89 -51.32
C ARG A 194 -18.84 -51.16 -51.72
N THR A 195 -18.81 -49.90 -52.15
CA THR A 195 -19.75 -48.75 -52.32
C THR A 195 -18.91 -47.73 -53.12
N VAL A 196 -19.30 -47.23 -54.31
CA VAL A 196 -20.26 -46.13 -54.60
C VAL A 196 -19.69 -44.70 -54.30
N LEU A 197 -19.88 -43.81 -55.31
CA LEU A 197 -19.69 -42.33 -55.41
C LEU A 197 -18.25 -41.81 -55.64
N GLU A 198 -17.86 -41.23 -56.80
CA GLU A 198 -18.33 -40.02 -57.53
C GLU A 198 -17.97 -38.70 -56.83
N SER A 199 -17.09 -37.89 -57.45
CA SER A 199 -17.35 -36.58 -58.10
C SER A 199 -17.47 -35.42 -57.10
N GLU A 200 -16.45 -34.58 -56.97
CA GLU A 200 -16.28 -33.28 -57.67
C GLU A 200 -16.87 -32.06 -56.93
N GLU A 201 -16.00 -31.05 -56.84
CA GLU A 201 -16.21 -29.60 -56.75
C GLU A 201 -16.73 -28.88 -55.48
N ASP A 202 -15.90 -27.88 -55.13
CA ASP A 202 -16.21 -26.49 -54.76
C ASP A 202 -16.37 -26.00 -53.31
N SER A 203 -15.74 -24.82 -53.14
CA SER A 203 -15.98 -23.71 -52.21
C SER A 203 -15.09 -23.55 -50.96
N LYS A 204 -14.38 -22.39 -50.95
CA LYS A 204 -13.49 -21.82 -49.91
C LYS A 204 -14.23 -21.52 -48.59
N PRO A 205 -13.51 -21.16 -47.49
CA PRO A 205 -13.17 -19.73 -47.33
C PRO A 205 -11.73 -19.47 -46.84
N GLU A 206 -11.23 -18.29 -47.23
CA GLU A 206 -10.16 -17.54 -46.59
C GLU A 206 -10.44 -17.30 -45.11
N VAL A 207 -9.40 -17.21 -44.26
CA VAL A 207 -9.21 -16.08 -43.34
C VAL A 207 -7.71 -15.90 -43.03
N ASP A 208 -7.22 -14.71 -43.35
CA ASP A 208 -5.92 -14.14 -42.99
C ASP A 208 -5.63 -14.12 -41.49
N LEU A 209 -4.37 -14.35 -41.09
CA LEU A 209 -3.78 -13.65 -39.94
C LEU A 209 -2.35 -13.22 -40.29
N LYS A 210 -2.23 -11.99 -40.79
CA LYS A 210 -1.00 -11.18 -40.77
C LYS A 210 -0.56 -10.94 -39.32
N PRO A 211 0.75 -10.72 -39.09
CA PRO A 211 1.27 -10.20 -37.83
C PRO A 211 1.13 -8.67 -37.83
N GLU A 212 0.38 -8.09 -36.89
CA GLU A 212 0.50 -6.67 -36.58
C GLU A 212 1.35 -6.47 -35.33
N VAL A 213 2.56 -6.01 -35.60
CA VAL A 213 3.36 -5.13 -34.75
C VAL A 213 2.53 -3.87 -34.51
N GLY A 214 2.28 -3.54 -33.25
CA GLY A 214 1.54 -2.35 -32.85
C GLY A 214 1.94 -1.89 -31.47
N ALA A 215 3.16 -1.37 -31.36
CA ALA A 215 3.60 -0.55 -30.25
C ALA A 215 2.62 0.63 -30.06
N LYS A 216 2.10 0.79 -28.84
CA LYS A 216 1.57 2.06 -28.36
C LYS A 216 2.04 2.28 -26.93
N ASP A 217 3.14 3.01 -26.85
CA ASP A 217 3.33 4.19 -26.02
C ASP A 217 2.56 4.23 -24.70
N ILE A 218 3.29 3.85 -23.64
CA ILE A 218 2.99 4.30 -22.29
C ILE A 218 3.38 5.78 -22.23
N GLN A 219 2.42 6.66 -22.55
CA GLN A 219 2.54 8.08 -22.24
C GLN A 219 2.56 8.21 -20.71
N THR A 220 3.73 8.59 -20.20
CA THR A 220 3.89 9.01 -18.82
C THR A 220 3.56 10.50 -18.81
N GLU A 221 2.36 10.87 -18.36
CA GLU A 221 2.07 12.28 -18.10
C GLU A 221 2.92 12.78 -16.91
N PRO A 222 3.55 13.96 -17.01
CA PRO A 222 4.11 14.64 -15.86
C PRO A 222 2.99 15.40 -15.12
N ASP A 223 2.66 14.94 -13.91
CA ASP A 223 1.89 15.72 -12.93
C ASP A 223 2.60 17.04 -12.63
N VAL A 224 2.19 18.11 -13.31
CA VAL A 224 2.47 19.49 -12.92
C VAL A 224 1.45 19.88 -11.87
N LEU A 225 1.81 19.73 -10.59
CA LEU A 225 1.03 20.31 -9.49
C LEU A 225 1.16 21.85 -9.52
N ASN A 226 0.21 22.50 -10.18
CA ASN A 226 -0.13 23.90 -9.98
C ASN A 226 -0.58 24.11 -8.52
N LEU A 227 0.27 24.77 -7.73
CA LEU A 227 0.08 24.98 -6.29
C LEU A 227 0.24 26.47 -5.93
N SER A 228 -0.24 27.38 -6.79
CA SER A 228 -0.16 28.83 -6.56
C SER A 228 -1.49 29.52 -6.24
N ASP A 229 -2.66 28.93 -6.52
CA ASP A 229 -3.88 29.77 -6.61
C ASP A 229 -4.87 29.63 -5.43
N ASN A 230 -4.54 28.86 -4.38
CA ASN A 230 -5.49 28.60 -3.27
C ASN A 230 -5.13 29.27 -1.93
N MET A 231 -4.15 30.18 -1.86
CA MET A 231 -3.77 30.83 -0.59
C MET A 231 -4.35 32.24 -0.36
N GLU A 232 -4.94 32.88 -1.36
CA GLU A 232 -5.43 34.27 -1.20
C GLU A 232 -6.89 34.35 -0.71
N ASN A 233 -7.72 33.33 -0.94
CA ASN A 233 -9.14 33.39 -0.56
C ASN A 233 -9.45 33.09 0.92
N MET A 234 -8.52 32.51 1.69
CA MET A 234 -8.74 32.17 3.11
C MET A 234 -8.45 33.33 4.10
N ASN A 235 -7.82 34.41 3.63
CA ASN A 235 -7.37 35.52 4.50
C ASN A 235 -8.32 36.72 4.56
N LEU A 236 -9.36 36.77 3.71
CA LEU A 236 -10.33 37.88 3.69
C LEU A 236 -11.56 37.62 4.59
N GLU A 237 -12.01 36.38 4.75
CA GLU A 237 -13.18 36.08 5.61
C GLU A 237 -12.88 36.11 7.12
N THR A 238 -11.61 35.96 7.51
CA THR A 238 -11.23 35.90 8.93
C THR A 238 -10.98 37.26 9.58
N LYS A 239 -10.96 38.36 8.81
CA LYS A 239 -10.74 39.72 9.34
C LYS A 239 -12.03 40.51 9.64
N GLN A 240 -13.20 40.09 9.17
CA GLN A 240 -14.46 40.80 9.44
C GLN A 240 -15.24 40.29 10.67
N LYS A 241 -14.89 39.13 11.25
CA LYS A 241 -15.59 38.54 12.41
C LYS A 241 -14.92 38.77 13.78
N ARG A 242 -14.00 39.74 13.89
CA ARG A 242 -13.31 40.07 15.17
C ARG A 242 -13.66 41.45 15.72
N GLY A 243 -14.92 41.85 15.61
CA GLY A 243 -15.50 42.92 16.40
C GLY A 243 -16.43 42.34 17.46
N ASN A 244 -16.18 42.63 18.72
CA ASN A 244 -17.08 42.49 19.88
C ASN A 244 -17.43 41.08 20.36
N VAL A 245 -16.54 40.42 21.13
CA VAL A 245 -16.94 39.64 22.32
C VAL A 245 -15.77 39.61 23.31
N LEU A 246 -15.59 40.69 24.07
CA LEU A 246 -14.81 40.71 25.31
C LEU A 246 -15.83 40.89 26.45
N ASP A 247 -15.59 40.19 27.56
CA ASP A 247 -16.37 40.15 28.81
C ASP A 247 -17.67 39.34 28.84
N GLN A 248 -17.53 38.02 29.03
CA GLN A 248 -18.48 37.22 29.83
C GLN A 248 -17.72 36.11 30.57
N LYS A 249 -17.39 36.37 31.85
CA LYS A 249 -16.97 35.35 32.81
C LYS A 249 -18.12 34.34 32.95
N ARG A 250 -17.87 33.07 32.62
CA ARG A 250 -18.84 31.98 32.84
C ARG A 250 -18.88 31.62 34.33
N THR A 251 -19.73 32.29 35.10
CA THR A 251 -20.19 31.77 36.40
C THR A 251 -21.26 30.71 36.14
N LEU A 252 -21.06 29.50 36.65
CA LEU A 252 -22.07 28.45 36.64
C LEU A 252 -23.20 28.84 37.60
N VAL A 253 -24.36 29.23 37.06
CA VAL A 253 -25.58 29.42 37.84
C VAL A 253 -26.27 28.06 37.96
N LEU A 254 -26.24 27.47 39.15
CA LEU A 254 -27.01 26.27 39.47
C LEU A 254 -28.49 26.63 39.68
N PRO A 255 -29.45 25.76 39.30
CA PRO A 255 -30.87 25.98 39.56
C PRO A 255 -31.17 25.91 41.06
N PRO A 256 -32.18 26.66 41.56
CA PRO A 256 -32.53 26.67 42.98
C PRO A 256 -33.09 25.32 43.41
N ILE A 257 -32.55 24.79 44.50
CA ILE A 257 -33.02 23.57 45.17
C ILE A 257 -34.24 23.95 46.00
N ASN A 258 -35.42 23.43 45.64
CA ASN A 258 -36.62 23.53 46.48
C ASN A 258 -36.53 22.48 47.61
N PRO A 259 -36.44 22.86 48.90
CA PRO A 259 -36.46 21.89 49.98
C PRO A 259 -37.88 21.34 50.13
N THR A 260 -38.05 20.05 49.88
CA THR A 260 -39.26 19.32 50.27
C THR A 260 -39.36 19.32 51.79
N LYS A 261 -40.41 19.98 52.32
CA LYS A 261 -40.81 19.92 53.72
C LYS A 261 -41.14 18.49 54.15
N VAL A 262 -41.08 18.30 55.47
CA VAL A 262 -41.51 17.16 56.30
C VAL A 262 -40.38 16.19 56.68
N MET A 263 -39.61 16.57 57.71
CA MET A 263 -39.18 15.60 58.73
C MET A 263 -40.18 15.68 59.88
N VAL A 264 -40.81 14.56 60.16
CA VAL A 264 -41.59 14.30 61.37
C VAL A 264 -40.62 14.33 62.55
N SER A 265 -40.91 15.19 63.53
CA SER A 265 -40.28 15.16 64.85
C SER A 265 -40.88 14.00 65.63
N THR A 266 -40.09 12.96 65.91
CA THR A 266 -40.40 11.99 66.95
C THR A 266 -39.66 12.40 68.21
N LYS A 267 -40.41 12.92 69.18
CA LYS A 267 -39.99 12.92 70.59
C LYS A 267 -39.98 11.47 71.08
N ASN A 268 -38.92 11.11 71.82
CA ASN A 268 -38.96 10.32 73.05
C ASN A 268 -37.69 10.62 73.83
#